data_AF-A0A9E2BJG4-F1
#
_entry.id   AF-A0A9E2BJG4-F1
#
_cell.length_a   1.000
_cell.length_b   1.000
_cell.length_c   1.000
_cell.angle_alpha   90.00
_cell.angle_beta   90.00
_cell.angle_gamma   90.00
#
_symmetry.space_group_name_H-M   'P 1'
#
loop_
_entity.id
_entity.type
_entity.pdbx_description
1 polymer ?
#
loop_
_entity_poly.entity_id
_entity_poly.type
_entity_poly.pdbx_seq_one_letter_code
_entity_poly.pdbx_strand_id
1 'polypeptide(L)' 'AEGASDAALVPWGRTLKRWKNEILADHTWRTTNGYTEGVHTKIKRLKRIRYGFKNREGVVRKIRLAFDPFAHLIA' A
#
# COMPACT_ATOMS: atom_id res chain seq x y z
N ALA A 1 -23.56 26.36 4.65
CA ALA A 1 -22.11 26.08 4.64
C ALA A 1 -21.82 24.86 3.75
N GLU A 2 -22.20 24.91 2.47
CA GLU A 2 -22.11 23.76 1.53
C GLU A 2 -20.96 23.86 0.51
N GLY A 3 -20.26 24.99 0.40
CA GLY A 3 -19.21 25.19 -0.62
C GLY A 3 -17.88 24.49 -0.35
N ALA A 4 -17.66 23.95 0.85
CA ALA A 4 -16.41 23.27 1.22
C ALA A 4 -16.39 21.78 0.82
N SER A 5 -17.56 21.17 0.60
CA SER A 5 -17.72 19.79 0.14
C SER A 5 -17.18 19.60 -1.28
N ASP A 6 -17.49 20.52 -2.18
CA ASP A 6 -17.20 20.38 -3.61
C ASP A 6 -15.74 20.59 -3.99
N ALA A 7 -15.01 21.43 -3.25
CA ALA A 7 -13.61 21.73 -3.55
C ALA A 7 -12.71 20.49 -3.48
N ALA A 8 -13.01 19.54 -2.57
CA ALA A 8 -12.30 18.27 -2.44
C ALA A 8 -12.73 17.22 -3.49
N LEU A 9 -13.95 17.33 -4.02
CA LEU A 9 -14.47 16.42 -5.04
C LEU A 9 -13.81 16.64 -6.41
N VAL A 10 -13.44 17.87 -6.73
CA VAL A 10 -12.74 18.21 -7.99
C VAL A 10 -11.44 17.42 -8.18
N PRO A 11 -10.46 17.44 -7.23
CA PRO A 11 -9.24 16.65 -7.36
C PRO A 11 -9.50 15.14 -7.30
N TRP A 12 -10.51 14.68 -6.55
CA TRP A 12 -10.94 13.29 -6.56
C TRP A 12 -11.44 12.83 -7.94
N GLY A 13 -12.32 13.61 -8.57
CA GLY A 13 -12.81 13.33 -9.91
C GLY A 13 -11.70 13.30 -10.96
N ARG A 14 -10.71 14.19 -10.85
CA ARG A 14 -9.50 14.16 -11.70
C ARG A 14 -8.67 12.88 -11.48
N THR A 15 -8.55 12.46 -10.23
CA THR A 15 -7.83 11.22 -9.89
C THR A 15 -8.56 10.01 -10.46
N LEU A 16 -9.87 9.89 -10.27
CA LEU A 16 -10.67 8.79 -10.84
C LEU A 16 -10.58 8.73 -12.37
N LYS A 17 -10.64 9.89 -13.06
CA LYS A 17 -10.45 9.94 -14.52
C LYS A 17 -9.07 9.47 -14.94
N ARG A 18 -8.02 9.85 -14.20
CA ARG A 18 -6.64 9.44 -14.47
C ARG A 18 -6.42 7.94 -14.31
N TRP A 19 -7.04 7.33 -13.28
CA TRP A 19 -6.88 5.91 -12.94
C TRP A 19 -7.96 5.00 -13.53
N LYS A 20 -8.78 5.51 -14.45
CA LYS A 20 -9.94 4.80 -15.02
C LYS A 20 -9.54 3.44 -15.61
N ASN A 21 -8.42 3.38 -16.34
CA ASN A 21 -8.01 2.17 -17.05
C ASN A 21 -7.59 1.07 -16.07
N GLU A 22 -6.85 1.45 -15.03
CA GLU A 22 -6.37 0.55 -13.97
C GLU A 22 -7.54 0.03 -13.13
N ILE A 23 -8.51 0.89 -12.81
CA ILE A 23 -9.73 0.49 -12.10
C ILE A 23 -10.52 -0.52 -12.93
N LEU A 24 -10.70 -0.27 -14.22
CA LEU A 24 -11.43 -1.18 -15.10
C LEU A 24 -10.69 -2.49 -15.36
N ALA A 25 -9.35 -2.47 -15.34
CA ALA A 25 -8.53 -3.67 -15.52
C ALA A 25 -8.77 -4.74 -14.44
N ASP A 26 -9.18 -4.34 -13.23
CA ASP A 26 -9.51 -5.30 -12.16
C ASP A 26 -10.66 -6.24 -12.55
N HIS A 27 -11.62 -5.80 -13.37
CA HIS A 27 -12.72 -6.67 -13.80
C HIS A 27 -12.26 -7.81 -14.73
N THR A 28 -11.16 -7.61 -15.46
CA THR A 28 -10.59 -8.62 -16.35
C THR A 28 -9.61 -9.52 -15.62
N TRP A 29 -8.68 -8.93 -14.85
CA TRP A 29 -7.55 -9.65 -14.24
C TRP A 29 -7.82 -10.08 -12.78
N ARG A 30 -8.87 -9.54 -12.15
CA ARG A 30 -9.28 -9.77 -10.75
C ARG A 30 -8.10 -9.64 -9.77
N THR A 31 -7.22 -8.68 -10.04
CA THR A 31 -5.98 -8.49 -9.28
C THR A 31 -6.28 -7.66 -8.05
N THR A 32 -6.34 -8.33 -6.90
CA THR A 32 -6.58 -7.65 -5.63
C THR A 32 -5.32 -6.94 -5.11
N ASN A 33 -5.49 -5.71 -4.62
CA ASN A 33 -4.48 -4.99 -3.83
C ASN A 33 -4.29 -5.62 -2.42
N GLY A 34 -4.92 -6.76 -2.11
CA GLY A 34 -4.80 -7.42 -0.82
C GLY A 34 -3.37 -7.85 -0.47
N TYR A 35 -2.60 -8.34 -1.45
CA TYR A 35 -1.20 -8.73 -1.22
C TYR A 35 -0.33 -7.54 -0.78
N THR A 36 -0.40 -6.44 -1.52
CA THR A 36 0.31 -5.18 -1.26
C THR A 36 -0.14 -4.54 0.07
N GLU A 37 -1.43 -4.55 0.40
CA GLU A 37 -1.93 -4.10 1.70
C GLU A 37 -1.41 -4.97 2.86
N GLY A 38 -1.32 -6.29 2.66
CA GLY A 38 -0.71 -7.22 3.62
C GLY A 38 0.76 -6.90 3.89
N VAL A 39 1.53 -6.67 2.82
CA VAL A 39 2.94 -6.25 2.90
C VAL A 39 3.06 -4.90 3.63
N HIS A 40 2.27 -3.90 3.26
CA HIS A 40 2.27 -2.59 3.91
C HIS A 40 1.94 -2.68 5.40
N THR A 41 0.94 -3.49 5.77
CA THR A 41 0.54 -3.68 7.16
C THR A 41 1.67 -4.31 7.98
N LYS A 42 2.36 -5.32 7.44
CA LYS A 42 3.50 -5.95 8.11
C LYS A 42 4.67 -4.98 8.30
N ILE A 43 4.98 -4.16 7.29
CA ILE A 43 6.02 -3.11 7.40
C ILE A 43 5.61 -2.05 8.45
N LYS A 44 4.36 -1.58 8.43
CA LYS A 44 3.83 -0.62 9.42
C LYS A 44 3.92 -1.20 10.84
N ARG A 45 3.60 -2.49 11.04
CA ARG A 45 3.74 -3.17 12.33
C ARG A 45 5.20 -3.20 12.79
N LEU A 46 6.13 -3.54 11.91
CA LEU A 46 7.57 -3.54 12.22
C LEU A 46 8.07 -2.15 12.63
N LYS A 47 7.57 -1.10 11.96
CA LYS A 47 7.87 0.30 12.32
C LYS A 47 7.37 0.66 13.73
N ARG A 48 6.17 0.20 14.11
CA ARG A 48 5.58 0.44 15.45
C ARG A 48 6.39 -0.23 16.56
N ILE A 49 6.76 -1.50 16.38
CA ILE A 49 7.54 -2.26 17.38
C ILE A 49 8.90 -1.62 17.63
N ARG A 50 9.53 -1.02 16.60
CA ARG A 50 10.84 -0.36 16.74
C ARG A 50 10.80 1.10 17.17
N TYR A 51 9.62 1.69 17.37
CA TYR A 51 9.48 3.14 17.56
C TYR A 51 10.16 3.94 16.44
N GLY A 52 9.96 3.48 15.20
CA GLY A 52 10.51 4.12 14.00
C GLY A 52 11.79 3.50 13.46
N PHE A 53 12.32 4.17 12.44
CA PHE A 53 13.39 3.67 11.58
C PHE A 53 14.59 4.61 11.66
N LYS A 54 15.56 4.28 12.52
CA LYS A 54 16.73 5.12 12.80
C LYS A 54 17.90 4.93 11.82
N ASN A 55 17.99 3.76 11.18
CA ASN A 55 19.05 3.42 10.22
C ASN A 55 18.45 2.64 9.04
N ARG A 56 18.67 3.12 7.81
CA ARG A 56 18.17 2.51 6.56
C ARG A 56 18.58 1.05 6.42
N GLU A 57 19.84 0.70 6.62
CA GLU A 57 20.31 -0.68 6.46
C GLU A 57 19.66 -1.62 7.46
N GLY A 58 19.52 -1.18 8.70
CA GLY A 58 18.85 -1.94 9.76
C GLY A 58 17.37 -2.18 9.45
N VAL A 59 16.72 -1.28 8.72
CA VAL A 59 15.34 -1.47 8.25
C VAL A 59 15.29 -2.51 7.15
N VAL A 60 16.15 -2.40 6.14
CA VAL A 60 16.19 -3.33 5.00
C VAL A 60 16.43 -4.77 5.49
N ARG A 61 17.43 -4.98 6.35
CA ARG A 61 17.73 -6.31 6.90
C ARG A 61 16.56 -6.89 7.69
N LYS A 62 15.88 -6.07 8.50
CA LYS A 62 14.73 -6.52 9.29
C LYS A 62 13.48 -6.79 8.44
N ILE A 63 13.23 -5.98 7.42
CA ILE A 63 12.16 -6.24 6.46
C ILE A 63 12.43 -7.56 5.75
N ARG A 64 13.65 -7.77 5.23
CA ARG A 64 14.03 -9.05 4.59
C ARG A 64 13.77 -10.24 5.50
N LEU A 65 14.28 -10.21 6.74
CA LEU A 65 14.03 -11.26 7.73
C LEU A 65 12.54 -11.45 8.05
N ALA A 66 11.75 -10.37 8.08
CA ALA A 66 10.32 -10.47 8.34
C ALA A 66 9.54 -11.15 7.20
N PHE A 67 10.03 -11.08 5.96
CA PHE A 67 9.39 -11.70 4.80
C PHE A 67 10.01 -13.04 4.37
N ASP A 68 11.18 -13.40 4.91
CA ASP A 68 11.90 -14.64 4.63
C ASP A 68 11.04 -15.92 4.78
N PRO A 69 10.21 -16.09 5.85
CA PRO A 69 9.34 -17.27 5.95
C PRO A 69 8.28 -17.36 4.86
N PHE A 70 7.88 -16.23 4.26
CA PHE A 70 6.92 -16.22 3.16
C PHE A 70 7.58 -16.48 1.81
N ALA A 71 8.87 -16.15 1.66
CA ALA A 71 9.64 -16.48 0.46
C ALA A 71 9.78 -18.00 0.31
N HIS A 72 9.96 -18.71 1.43
CA HIS A 72 10.03 -20.17 1.46
C HIS A 72 8.69 -20.89 1.35
N LEU A 73 7.56 -20.19 1.46
CA LEU A 73 6.22 -20.77 1.31
C LEU A 73 5.78 -20.83 -0.17
N ILE A 74 6.41 -20.03 -1.02
CA ILE A 74 6.06 -19.87 -2.46
C ILE A 74 7.02 -20.68 -3.36
N ALA A 75 8.14 -21.15 -2.80
CA ALA A 75 9.13 -22.03 -3.47
C ALA A 75 8.78 -23.50 -3.27
#